data_AF-C2MED1-F1
#
_entry.id   AF-C2MED1-F1
#
_cell.length_a   1.000
_cell.length_b   1.000
_cell.length_c   1.000
_cell.angle_alpha   90.00
_cell.angle_beta   90.00
_cell.angle_gamma   90.00
#
_symmetry.space_group_name_H-M   'P 1'
#
loop_
_entity.id
_entity.type
_entity.pdbx_description
1 polymer ?
#
loop_
_entity_poly.entity_id
_entity_poly.type
_entity_poly.pdbx_seq_one_letter_code
_entity_poly.pdbx_strand_id
1 'polypeptide(L)'
;MHIDKLKNLIQSTHINFLFGSGLSCPYLTTLTNIEIWLTESNKIADETLRYLIQDILFIKYVKDVMKPCLPQYRTNKDSLTIVENAYENFLSIWNYVMSRRSSNLLNKQVNIFTTNIDPFVEEAAERLRIEFNNGFKGLLTPVLREESFSTIMAKVSPLYQNQSQIPVFNYLKIHGSINWMTTEDNEITYDSQLNCLNTIVQAIENYPKDYRCVELAEEELEKENEGKDEESQEALSFKLIEDKAKQCIEKGKFEVTDKMQAFREVYSKLVMVNPRKKQVSRNRVRPSLL
;
A
#
# COMPACT_ATOMS: atom_id res chain seq x y z
N MET A 1 -15.62 29.68 1.63
CA MET A 1 -16.35 29.09 2.78
C MET A 1 -15.95 29.86 4.03
N HIS A 2 -16.89 30.39 4.81
CA HIS A 2 -16.55 31.10 6.06
C HIS A 2 -16.01 30.13 7.12
N ILE A 3 -14.94 30.54 7.82
CA ILE A 3 -14.25 29.71 8.83
C ILE A 3 -15.19 29.22 9.94
N ASP A 4 -16.17 30.03 10.32
CA ASP A 4 -17.11 29.66 11.38
C ASP A 4 -18.07 28.55 10.96
N LYS A 5 -18.41 28.49 9.67
CA LYS A 5 -19.18 27.37 9.12
C LYS A 5 -18.38 26.07 9.21
N LEU A 6 -17.08 26.11 8.89
CA LEU A 6 -16.21 24.94 9.02
C LEU A 6 -16.05 24.49 10.48
N LYS A 7 -15.85 25.43 11.41
CA LYS A 7 -15.81 25.13 12.85
C LYS A 7 -17.08 24.43 13.31
N ASN A 8 -18.25 24.95 12.93
CA ASN A 8 -19.54 24.34 13.31
C ASN A 8 -19.71 22.95 12.73
N LEU A 9 -19.31 22.72 11.48
CA LEU A 9 -19.30 21.38 10.88
C LEU A 9 -18.40 20.43 11.66
N ILE A 10 -17.17 20.85 11.97
CA ILE A 10 -16.23 20.04 12.76
C ILE A 10 -16.77 19.75 14.16
N GLN A 11 -17.67 20.55 14.75
CA GLN A 11 -18.24 20.24 16.06
C GLN A 11 -19.40 19.21 16.01
N SER A 12 -20.09 19.07 14.87
CA SER A 12 -21.35 18.34 14.79
C SER A 12 -21.37 17.15 13.81
N THR A 13 -20.27 16.85 13.11
CA THR A 13 -20.20 15.74 12.15
C THR A 13 -19.12 14.71 12.46
N HIS A 14 -19.27 13.49 11.93
CA HIS A 14 -18.17 12.51 11.90
C HIS A 14 -17.10 12.95 10.90
N ILE A 15 -15.83 12.80 11.27
CA ILE A 15 -14.69 13.16 10.43
C ILE A 15 -14.16 11.90 9.77
N ASN A 16 -14.23 11.85 8.44
CA ASN A 16 -13.76 10.73 7.64
C ASN A 16 -12.90 11.24 6.48
N PHE A 17 -11.73 10.64 6.27
CA PHE A 17 -10.82 10.91 5.16
C PHE A 17 -10.62 9.69 4.30
N LEU A 18 -10.38 9.92 3.00
CA LEU A 18 -9.93 8.90 2.07
C LEU A 18 -8.55 9.28 1.53
N PHE A 19 -7.55 8.45 1.82
CA PHE A 19 -6.18 8.60 1.36
C PHE A 19 -5.96 7.72 0.12
N GLY A 20 -5.59 8.37 -0.99
CA GLY A 20 -5.16 7.70 -2.21
C GLY A 20 -3.63 7.69 -2.36
N SER A 21 -3.15 6.96 -3.36
CA SER A 21 -1.71 6.74 -3.59
C SER A 21 -0.93 8.01 -3.88
N GLY A 22 -1.62 9.05 -4.38
CA GLY A 22 -1.01 10.36 -4.66
C GLY A 22 -0.47 11.08 -3.41
N LEU A 23 -0.91 10.71 -2.20
CA LEU A 23 -0.37 11.30 -0.96
C LEU A 23 1.05 10.79 -0.62
N SER A 24 1.46 9.67 -1.21
CA SER A 24 2.82 9.15 -1.07
C SER A 24 3.76 9.68 -2.16
N CYS A 25 3.30 10.56 -3.05
CA CYS A 25 4.14 11.29 -4.00
C CYS A 25 4.75 12.54 -3.35
N PRO A 26 5.97 12.98 -3.73
CA PRO A 26 6.77 12.49 -4.86
C PRO A 26 7.64 11.28 -4.54
N TYR A 27 7.55 10.72 -3.33
CA TYR A 27 8.45 9.64 -2.92
C TYR A 27 8.16 8.31 -3.62
N LEU A 28 6.92 7.84 -3.57
CA LEU A 28 6.45 6.67 -4.30
C LEU A 28 5.86 7.10 -5.64
N THR A 29 6.13 6.29 -6.67
CA THR A 29 5.48 6.44 -7.97
C THR A 29 4.05 5.92 -7.92
N THR A 30 3.16 6.51 -8.72
CA THR A 30 1.79 5.99 -8.84
C THR A 30 1.76 4.76 -9.73
N LEU A 31 0.84 3.84 -9.44
CA LEU A 31 0.61 2.57 -10.15
C LEU A 31 0.13 2.69 -11.61
N THR A 32 0.17 3.90 -12.20
CA THR A 32 -0.65 4.39 -13.32
C THR A 32 -1.04 3.31 -14.33
N ASN A 33 -0.06 2.65 -14.96
CA ASN A 33 -0.34 1.68 -16.02
C ASN A 33 -0.34 0.22 -15.57
N ILE A 34 0.26 -0.11 -14.41
CA ILE A 34 0.40 -1.50 -13.94
C ILE A 34 -0.97 -2.14 -13.71
N GLU A 35 -1.93 -1.42 -13.13
CA GLU A 35 -3.28 -1.93 -12.89
C GLU A 35 -4.01 -2.27 -14.21
N ILE A 36 -3.82 -1.45 -15.24
CA ILE A 36 -4.37 -1.65 -16.57
C ILE A 36 -3.70 -2.87 -17.20
N TRP A 37 -2.38 -2.95 -17.17
CA TRP A 37 -1.59 -4.05 -17.75
C TRP A 37 -1.88 -5.39 -17.07
N LEU A 38 -2.04 -5.43 -15.74
CA LEU A 38 -2.49 -6.63 -15.03
C LEU A 38 -3.89 -7.05 -15.47
N THR A 39 -4.78 -6.09 -15.74
CA THR A 39 -6.13 -6.37 -16.26
C THR A 39 -6.09 -6.92 -17.68
N GLU A 40 -5.26 -6.35 -18.56
CA GLU A 40 -5.07 -6.83 -19.94
C GLU A 40 -4.40 -8.20 -19.99
N SER A 41 -3.42 -8.47 -19.12
CA SER A 41 -2.76 -9.80 -19.03
C SER A 41 -3.74 -10.94 -18.78
N ASN A 42 -4.84 -10.70 -18.07
CA ASN A 42 -5.86 -11.72 -17.80
C ASN A 42 -6.65 -12.13 -19.05
N LYS A 43 -6.57 -11.36 -20.15
CA LYS A 43 -7.22 -11.70 -21.42
C LYS A 43 -6.38 -12.63 -22.29
N ILE A 44 -5.12 -12.87 -21.92
CA ILE A 44 -4.20 -13.75 -22.66
C ILE A 44 -4.59 -15.22 -22.40
N ALA A 45 -4.83 -15.96 -23.49
CA ALA A 45 -5.25 -17.36 -23.43
C ALA A 45 -4.11 -18.32 -23.09
N ASP A 46 -2.90 -18.07 -23.60
CA ASP A 46 -1.71 -18.85 -23.25
C ASP A 46 -1.32 -18.58 -21.79
N GLU A 47 -1.46 -19.61 -20.95
CA GLU A 47 -1.15 -19.53 -19.53
C GLU A 47 0.32 -19.21 -19.27
N THR A 48 1.23 -19.75 -20.09
CA THR A 48 2.67 -19.57 -19.93
C THR A 48 3.03 -18.10 -20.10
N LEU A 49 2.59 -17.52 -21.22
CA LEU A 49 2.75 -16.10 -21.52
C LEU A 49 2.06 -15.22 -20.48
N ARG A 50 0.82 -15.56 -20.09
CA ARG A 50 0.04 -14.82 -19.09
C ARG A 50 0.76 -14.76 -17.75
N TYR A 51 1.22 -15.90 -17.23
CA TYR A 51 1.90 -15.94 -15.94
C TYR A 51 3.25 -15.24 -15.98
N LEU A 52 4.02 -15.38 -17.08
CA LEU A 52 5.27 -14.65 -17.25
C LEU A 52 5.04 -13.14 -17.18
N ILE A 53 4.07 -12.61 -17.94
CA ILE A 53 3.74 -11.17 -17.91
C ILE A 53 3.29 -10.74 -16.52
N GLN A 54 2.47 -11.53 -15.84
CA GLN A 54 2.01 -11.23 -14.47
C GLN A 54 3.17 -11.15 -13.48
N ASP A 55 4.09 -12.12 -13.51
CA ASP A 55 5.27 -12.12 -12.65
C ASP A 55 6.07 -10.83 -12.84
N ILE A 56 6.32 -10.43 -14.08
CA ILE A 56 7.12 -9.26 -14.41
C ILE A 56 6.41 -7.97 -13.94
N LEU A 57 5.09 -7.88 -14.12
CA LEU A 57 4.31 -6.73 -13.63
C LEU A 57 4.32 -6.66 -12.09
N PHE A 58 4.25 -7.79 -11.40
CA PHE A 58 4.39 -7.84 -9.95
C PHE A 58 5.80 -7.48 -9.49
N ILE A 59 6.84 -7.94 -10.20
CA ILE A 59 8.23 -7.54 -9.94
C ILE A 59 8.38 -6.03 -10.07
N LYS A 60 7.84 -5.42 -11.14
CA LYS A 60 7.83 -3.96 -11.32
C LYS A 60 7.12 -3.28 -10.15
N TYR A 61 5.93 -3.76 -9.77
CA TYR A 61 5.18 -3.19 -8.67
C TYR A 61 5.95 -3.24 -7.33
N VAL A 62 6.58 -4.37 -7.03
CA VAL A 62 7.40 -4.51 -5.83
C VAL A 62 8.60 -3.57 -5.89
N LYS A 63 9.31 -3.48 -7.01
CA LYS A 63 10.49 -2.63 -7.15
C LYS A 63 10.17 -1.15 -7.02
N ASP A 64 9.11 -0.68 -7.68
CA ASP A 64 8.83 0.74 -7.81
C ASP A 64 8.05 1.30 -6.61
N VAL A 65 7.21 0.48 -5.95
CA VAL A 65 6.29 0.95 -4.90
C VAL A 65 6.57 0.33 -3.53
N MET A 66 6.84 -0.98 -3.45
CA MET A 66 6.94 -1.65 -2.15
C MET A 66 8.35 -1.61 -1.59
N LYS A 67 9.36 -1.93 -2.40
CA LYS A 67 10.77 -2.00 -2.01
C LYS A 67 11.26 -0.68 -1.39
N PRO A 68 10.89 0.51 -1.88
CA PRO A 68 11.27 1.78 -1.24
C PRO A 68 10.70 1.95 0.18
N CYS A 69 9.66 1.20 0.57
CA CYS A 69 9.13 1.26 1.94
C CYS A 69 10.06 0.62 2.97
N LEU A 70 10.90 -0.34 2.55
CA LEU A 70 11.89 -1.00 3.41
C LEU A 70 12.98 -0.01 3.83
N PRO A 71 13.29 0.13 5.14
CA PRO A 71 14.24 1.13 5.63
C PRO A 71 15.61 1.13 4.91
N GLN A 72 16.15 -0.05 4.61
CA GLN A 72 17.45 -0.19 3.95
C GLN A 72 17.46 0.17 2.45
N TYR A 73 16.28 0.26 1.82
CA TYR A 73 16.14 0.63 0.40
C TYR A 73 15.56 2.03 0.21
N ARG A 74 15.35 2.79 1.29
CA ARG A 74 14.88 4.18 1.20
C ARG A 74 15.94 5.08 0.57
N THR A 75 15.69 5.49 -0.67
CA THR A 75 16.52 6.47 -1.41
C THR A 75 15.86 7.86 -1.37
N ASN A 76 16.40 8.85 -2.11
CA ASN A 76 15.80 10.19 -2.29
C ASN A 76 15.18 10.80 -1.00
N LYS A 77 16.05 11.09 -0.03
CA LYS A 77 15.67 11.56 1.31
C LYS A 77 14.82 12.83 1.27
N ASP A 78 15.04 13.71 0.31
CA ASP A 78 14.28 14.96 0.19
C ASP A 78 12.81 14.68 -0.14
N SER A 79 12.56 13.80 -1.12
CA SER A 79 11.19 13.41 -1.48
C SER A 79 10.50 12.62 -0.37
N LEU A 80 11.23 11.75 0.33
CA LEU A 80 10.71 11.04 1.50
C LEU A 80 10.31 12.03 2.61
N THR A 81 11.19 12.98 2.93
CA THR A 81 10.97 13.99 3.98
C THR A 81 9.74 14.84 3.68
N ILE A 82 9.47 15.17 2.41
CA ILE A 82 8.25 15.88 2.00
C ILE A 82 7.00 15.07 2.38
N VAL A 83 6.98 13.77 2.07
CA VAL A 83 5.84 12.88 2.35
C VAL A 83 5.66 12.66 3.86
N GLU A 84 6.75 12.39 4.58
CA GLU A 84 6.73 12.21 6.03
C GLU A 84 6.21 13.46 6.75
N ASN A 85 6.73 14.64 6.39
CA ASN A 85 6.26 15.91 6.94
C ASN A 85 4.79 16.18 6.60
N ALA A 86 4.33 15.82 5.41
CA ALA A 86 2.93 16.00 5.02
C ALA A 86 1.99 15.18 5.92
N TYR A 87 2.31 13.90 6.17
CA TYR A 87 1.54 13.06 7.07
C TYR A 87 1.60 13.54 8.52
N GLU A 88 2.78 13.93 9.01
CA GLU A 88 2.93 14.48 10.36
C GLU A 88 2.15 15.78 10.56
N ASN A 89 2.22 16.70 9.59
CA ASN A 89 1.46 17.95 9.62
C ASN A 89 -0.04 17.66 9.63
N PHE A 90 -0.51 16.75 8.76
CA PHE A 90 -1.92 16.37 8.73
C PHE A 90 -2.39 15.81 10.09
N LEU A 91 -1.68 14.82 10.62
CA LEU A 91 -2.04 14.14 11.87
C LEU A 91 -1.97 15.10 13.06
N SER A 92 -0.92 15.92 13.17
CA SER A 92 -0.76 16.90 14.25
C SER A 92 -1.85 17.99 14.22
N ILE A 93 -2.18 18.52 13.04
CA ILE A 93 -3.24 19.52 12.87
C ILE A 93 -4.59 18.92 13.29
N TRP A 94 -4.95 17.74 12.78
CA TRP A 94 -6.22 17.11 13.13
C TRP A 94 -6.28 16.70 14.59
N ASN A 95 -5.18 16.23 15.17
CA ASN A 95 -5.11 15.91 16.59
C ASN A 95 -5.38 17.17 17.43
N TYR A 96 -4.76 18.30 17.06
CA TYR A 96 -4.99 19.59 17.71
C TYR A 96 -6.45 20.04 17.58
N VAL A 97 -7.02 20.02 16.36
CA VAL A 97 -8.41 20.42 16.11
C VAL A 97 -9.38 19.55 16.92
N MET A 98 -9.19 18.23 16.93
CA MET A 98 -10.06 17.29 17.62
C MET A 98 -9.92 17.38 19.14
N SER A 99 -8.73 17.71 19.66
CA SER A 99 -8.53 17.93 21.10
C SER A 99 -9.41 19.08 21.62
N ARG A 100 -9.64 20.10 20.78
CA ARG A 100 -10.46 21.29 21.03
C ARG A 100 -11.92 21.14 20.60
N ARG A 101 -12.35 19.95 20.15
CA ARG A 101 -13.78 19.66 19.97
C ARG A 101 -14.46 19.74 21.34
N SER A 102 -15.31 20.74 21.51
CA SER A 102 -16.03 21.03 22.77
C SER A 102 -17.36 20.29 22.86
N SER A 103 -17.94 19.94 21.70
CA SER A 103 -19.16 19.17 21.64
C SER A 103 -18.95 17.75 22.17
N ASN A 104 -19.80 17.35 23.14
CA ASN A 104 -19.90 15.97 23.62
C ASN A 104 -20.92 15.15 22.82
N LEU A 105 -21.52 15.72 21.77
CA LEU A 105 -22.50 15.02 20.93
C LEU A 105 -21.86 13.84 20.19
N LEU A 106 -20.61 14.00 19.76
CA LEU A 106 -19.83 13.01 19.04
C LEU A 106 -18.50 12.79 19.75
N ASN A 107 -17.97 11.59 19.61
CA ASN A 107 -16.64 11.28 20.12
C ASN A 107 -15.54 12.03 19.34
N LYS A 108 -14.30 11.95 19.83
CA LYS A 108 -13.14 12.60 19.21
C LYS A 108 -12.41 11.69 18.20
N GLN A 109 -13.13 10.80 17.52
CA GLN A 109 -12.53 9.93 16.51
C GLN A 109 -12.39 10.63 15.15
N VAL A 110 -11.29 10.33 14.47
CA VAL A 110 -11.06 10.63 13.05
C VAL A 110 -10.84 9.31 12.33
N ASN A 111 -11.66 9.01 11.32
CA ASN A 111 -11.47 7.80 10.52
C ASN A 111 -10.71 8.16 9.24
N ILE A 112 -9.65 7.42 8.95
CA ILE A 112 -8.85 7.53 7.74
C ILE A 112 -8.96 6.18 7.02
N PHE A 113 -9.61 6.19 5.87
CA PHE A 113 -9.64 5.06 4.96
C PHE A 113 -8.53 5.24 3.94
N THR A 114 -7.83 4.17 3.59
CA THR A 114 -6.78 4.25 2.57
C THR A 114 -6.78 3.06 1.63
N THR A 115 -6.36 3.32 0.40
CA THR A 115 -5.97 2.31 -0.59
C THR A 115 -4.46 2.10 -0.63
N ASN A 116 -3.70 2.86 0.17
CA ASN A 116 -2.25 2.80 0.20
C ASN A 116 -1.80 1.59 1.00
N ILE A 117 -0.73 0.96 0.51
CA ILE A 117 -0.15 -0.22 1.13
C ILE A 117 1.11 0.10 1.93
N ASP A 118 1.66 1.31 1.79
CA ASP A 118 2.87 1.78 2.46
C ASP A 118 2.64 2.04 3.97
N PRO A 119 3.71 2.08 4.79
CA PRO A 119 3.63 2.22 6.25
C PRO A 119 3.78 3.67 6.74
N PHE A 120 3.85 4.67 5.86
CA PHE A 120 4.32 6.01 6.24
C PHE A 120 3.38 6.75 7.18
N VAL A 121 2.07 6.48 7.11
CA VAL A 121 1.10 7.10 8.03
C VAL A 121 1.26 6.54 9.43
N GLU A 122 1.48 5.23 9.58
CA GLU A 122 1.74 4.61 10.88
C GLU A 122 3.05 5.13 11.48
N GLU A 123 4.11 5.23 10.68
CA GLU A 123 5.40 5.78 11.13
C GLU A 123 5.26 7.23 11.60
N ALA A 124 4.52 8.07 10.86
CA ALA A 124 4.25 9.45 11.25
C ALA A 124 3.45 9.52 12.56
N ALA A 125 2.43 8.66 12.72
CA ALA A 125 1.64 8.59 13.94
C ALA A 125 2.48 8.15 15.15
N GLU A 126 3.38 7.19 14.97
CA GLU A 126 4.29 6.71 16.01
C GLU A 126 5.28 7.81 16.44
N ARG A 127 5.89 8.53 15.49
CA ARG A 127 6.77 9.68 15.78
C ARG A 127 6.05 10.76 16.57
N LEU A 128 4.79 11.03 16.24
CA LEU A 128 3.94 12.01 16.94
C LEU A 128 3.39 11.53 18.28
N ARG A 129 3.44 10.22 18.56
CA ARG A 129 2.89 9.60 19.79
C ARG A 129 1.42 9.93 20.02
N ILE A 130 0.63 9.94 18.95
CA ILE A 130 -0.81 10.14 19.01
C ILE A 130 -1.53 8.81 19.18
N GLU A 131 -2.75 8.83 19.71
CA GLU A 131 -3.59 7.63 19.79
C GLU A 131 -4.00 7.23 18.37
N PHE A 132 -3.40 6.16 17.88
CA PHE A 132 -3.54 5.69 16.52
C PHE A 132 -3.90 4.20 16.52
N ASN A 133 -5.07 3.90 16.00
CA ASN A 133 -5.64 2.57 15.92
C ASN A 133 -5.63 2.09 14.48
N ASN A 134 -4.73 1.17 14.17
CA ASN A 134 -4.61 0.53 12.84
C ASN A 134 -5.38 -0.80 12.73
N GLY A 135 -6.23 -1.12 13.73
CA GLY A 135 -7.05 -2.33 13.72
C GLY A 135 -6.45 -3.51 14.49
N PHE A 136 -5.17 -3.47 14.82
CA PHE A 136 -4.48 -4.58 15.47
C PHE A 136 -4.53 -4.48 17.00
N LYS A 137 -4.75 -5.62 17.66
CA LYS A 137 -4.86 -5.72 19.12
C LYS A 137 -3.92 -6.81 19.65
N GLY A 138 -3.16 -6.45 20.68
CA GLY A 138 -2.13 -7.30 21.27
C GLY A 138 -0.78 -6.58 21.30
N LEU A 139 0.10 -6.98 22.20
CA LEU A 139 1.42 -6.34 22.37
C LEU A 139 2.53 -7.13 21.67
N LEU A 140 2.57 -8.45 21.86
CA LEU A 140 3.61 -9.32 21.30
C LEU A 140 3.21 -9.91 19.95
N THR A 141 1.95 -10.34 19.85
CA THR A 141 1.36 -10.95 18.65
C THR A 141 0.08 -10.18 18.31
N PRO A 142 0.20 -8.97 17.76
CA PRO A 142 -0.94 -8.09 17.47
C PRO A 142 -1.80 -8.67 16.33
N VAL A 143 -3.06 -8.99 16.61
CA VAL A 143 -3.98 -9.57 15.63
C VAL A 143 -5.04 -8.55 15.20
N LEU A 144 -5.38 -8.53 13.92
CA LEU A 144 -6.43 -7.67 13.37
C LEU A 144 -7.78 -8.02 14.01
N ARG A 145 -8.44 -7.00 14.56
CA ARG A 145 -9.76 -7.08 15.17
C ARG A 145 -10.59 -5.89 14.71
N GLU A 146 -11.59 -6.13 13.86
CA GLU A 146 -12.45 -5.06 13.32
C GLU A 146 -13.17 -4.27 14.42
N GLU A 147 -13.53 -4.95 15.52
CA GLU A 147 -14.12 -4.33 16.71
C GLU A 147 -13.26 -3.21 17.31
N SER A 148 -11.94 -3.24 17.11
CA SER A 148 -11.03 -2.24 17.67
C SER A 148 -11.34 -0.84 17.18
N PHE A 149 -11.78 -0.67 15.92
CA PHE A 149 -12.14 0.63 15.32
C PHE A 149 -13.33 1.31 16.01
N SER A 150 -14.12 0.56 16.79
CA SER A 150 -15.22 1.10 17.60
C SER A 150 -14.77 1.57 18.99
N THR A 151 -13.47 1.48 19.32
CA THR A 151 -12.95 1.83 20.65
C THR A 151 -12.84 3.34 20.83
N ILE A 152 -13.39 3.83 21.94
CA ILE A 152 -13.26 5.22 22.39
C ILE A 152 -12.26 5.27 23.54
N MET A 153 -11.32 6.22 23.49
CA MET A 153 -10.34 6.43 24.56
C MET A 153 -10.61 7.73 25.31
N ALA A 154 -10.34 7.69 26.62
CA ALA A 154 -10.44 8.85 27.48
C ALA A 154 -9.41 8.80 28.59
N LYS A 155 -8.96 9.98 29.03
CA LYS A 155 -8.14 10.14 30.21
C LYS A 155 -9.02 10.50 31.39
N VAL A 156 -8.78 9.86 32.53
CA VAL A 156 -9.46 10.15 33.80
C VAL A 156 -8.47 10.84 34.72
N SER A 157 -8.88 11.97 35.29
CA SER A 157 -8.08 12.64 36.33
C SER A 157 -8.13 11.81 37.62
N PRO A 158 -6.98 11.39 38.20
CA PRO A 158 -6.97 10.65 39.45
C PRO A 158 -7.56 11.43 40.63
N LEU A 159 -7.41 12.77 40.62
CA LEU A 159 -7.81 13.64 41.71
C LEU A 159 -9.28 14.06 41.64
N TYR A 160 -9.80 14.29 40.44
CA TYR A 160 -11.12 14.87 40.23
C TYR A 160 -12.15 13.90 39.65
N GLN A 161 -11.75 12.67 39.29
CA GLN A 161 -12.59 11.67 38.61
C GLN A 161 -13.26 12.16 37.31
N ASN A 162 -12.86 13.33 36.80
CA ASN A 162 -13.36 13.85 35.54
C ASN A 162 -12.72 13.08 34.37
N GLN A 163 -13.57 12.62 33.45
CA GLN A 163 -13.17 11.95 32.22
C GLN A 163 -13.12 12.96 31.07
N SER A 164 -12.03 12.95 30.32
CA SER A 164 -11.90 13.73 29.08
C SER A 164 -11.53 12.80 27.94
N GLN A 165 -12.39 12.72 26.92
CA GLN A 165 -12.07 11.99 25.70
C GLN A 165 -10.84 12.60 25.03
N ILE A 166 -9.98 11.72 24.54
CA ILE A 166 -8.80 12.09 23.77
C ILE A 166 -9.05 11.80 22.29
N PRO A 167 -8.43 12.58 21.37
CA PRO A 167 -8.52 12.27 19.95
C PRO A 167 -7.94 10.89 19.65
N VAL A 168 -8.63 10.13 18.80
CA VAL A 168 -8.17 8.81 18.33
C VAL A 168 -8.30 8.78 16.82
N PHE A 169 -7.23 8.37 16.14
CA PHE A 169 -7.24 8.14 14.69
C PHE A 169 -7.48 6.67 14.43
N ASN A 170 -8.56 6.34 13.74
CA ASN A 170 -8.80 5.01 13.20
C ASN A 170 -8.26 4.96 11.77
N TYR A 171 -7.31 4.10 11.49
CA TYR A 171 -6.68 3.96 10.19
C TYR A 171 -7.00 2.61 9.56
N LEU A 172 -7.77 2.64 8.47
CA LEU A 172 -8.34 1.46 7.82
C LEU A 172 -7.74 1.29 6.42
N LYS A 173 -6.93 0.25 6.24
CA LYS A 173 -6.37 -0.14 4.94
C LYS A 173 -7.31 -1.09 4.21
N ILE A 174 -8.03 -0.57 3.20
CA ILE A 174 -9.07 -1.33 2.49
C ILE A 174 -8.47 -2.41 1.59
N HIS A 175 -7.26 -2.18 1.07
CA HIS A 175 -6.57 -3.10 0.17
C HIS A 175 -5.57 -4.02 0.89
N GLY A 176 -5.53 -4.02 2.21
CA GLY A 176 -4.43 -4.64 2.96
C GLY A 176 -3.14 -3.84 2.87
N SER A 177 -2.01 -4.46 3.21
CA SER A 177 -0.73 -3.74 3.32
C SER A 177 0.49 -4.65 3.28
N ILE A 178 1.64 -4.06 3.00
CA ILE A 178 2.94 -4.74 3.04
C ILE A 178 3.39 -5.08 4.47
N ASN A 179 2.81 -4.44 5.49
CA ASN A 179 3.05 -4.73 6.91
C ASN A 179 2.01 -5.68 7.51
N TRP A 180 1.27 -6.42 6.68
CA TRP A 180 0.32 -7.45 7.12
C TRP A 180 0.86 -8.84 6.76
N MET A 181 0.63 -9.81 7.64
CA MET A 181 1.00 -11.21 7.40
C MET A 181 -0.09 -12.15 7.96
N THR A 182 -0.17 -13.35 7.40
CA THR A 182 -1.09 -14.40 7.90
C THR A 182 -0.35 -15.31 8.88
N THR A 183 -0.99 -15.63 10.01
CA THR A 183 -0.51 -16.63 10.98
C THR A 183 -0.87 -18.04 10.55
N GLU A 184 -0.32 -19.06 11.23
CA GLU A 184 -0.69 -20.46 11.01
C GLU A 184 -2.18 -20.72 11.25
N ASP A 185 -2.80 -19.96 12.17
CA ASP A 185 -4.22 -20.03 12.52
C ASP A 185 -5.13 -19.23 11.55
N ASN A 186 -4.62 -18.83 10.38
CA ASN A 186 -5.30 -17.99 9.40
C ASN A 186 -5.77 -16.61 9.92
N GLU A 187 -5.13 -16.08 10.97
CA GLU A 187 -5.37 -14.72 11.44
C GLU A 187 -4.43 -13.72 10.75
N ILE A 188 -4.84 -12.47 10.64
CA ILE A 188 -3.98 -11.39 10.10
C ILE A 188 -3.26 -10.73 11.28
N THR A 189 -1.93 -10.74 11.26
CA THR A 189 -1.06 -10.07 12.26
C THR A 189 -0.20 -8.98 11.60
N TYR A 190 0.33 -8.09 12.43
CA TYR A 190 1.15 -6.96 12.00
C TYR A 190 2.64 -7.36 11.88
N ASP A 191 3.22 -7.17 10.70
CA ASP A 191 4.64 -7.37 10.40
C ASP A 191 5.38 -6.03 10.45
N SER A 192 5.81 -5.64 11.66
CA SER A 192 6.48 -4.36 11.89
C SER A 192 7.84 -4.23 11.20
N GLN A 193 8.48 -5.36 10.86
CA GLN A 193 9.81 -5.40 10.24
C GLN A 193 9.76 -5.62 8.73
N LEU A 194 8.56 -5.76 8.15
CA LEU A 194 8.37 -6.03 6.73
C LEU A 194 9.13 -7.29 6.27
N ASN A 195 9.18 -8.32 7.12
CA ASN A 195 9.85 -9.59 6.85
C ASN A 195 9.29 -10.29 5.59
N CYS A 196 7.98 -10.24 5.39
CA CYS A 196 7.35 -10.79 4.18
C CYS A 196 7.89 -10.10 2.92
N LEU A 197 7.92 -8.76 2.92
CA LEU A 197 8.43 -7.96 1.81
C LEU A 197 9.93 -8.18 1.58
N ASN A 198 10.74 -8.28 2.65
CA ASN A 198 12.17 -8.62 2.53
C ASN A 198 12.38 -9.96 1.79
N THR A 199 11.59 -10.98 2.14
CA THR A 199 11.65 -12.30 1.48
C THR A 199 11.29 -12.19 -0.01
N ILE A 200 10.30 -11.36 -0.35
CA ILE A 200 9.92 -11.11 -1.75
C ILE A 200 11.06 -10.46 -2.52
N VAL A 201 11.68 -9.42 -1.96
CA VAL A 201 12.80 -8.72 -2.61
C VAL A 201 13.96 -9.68 -2.89
N GLN A 202 14.28 -10.58 -1.95
CA GLN A 202 15.29 -11.62 -2.15
C GLN A 202 14.88 -12.65 -3.22
N ALA A 203 13.60 -13.04 -3.28
CA ALA A 203 13.11 -13.93 -4.33
C ALA A 203 13.21 -13.27 -5.72
N ILE A 204 12.94 -11.97 -5.81
CA ILE A 204 13.11 -11.19 -7.05
C ILE A 204 14.57 -11.19 -7.49
N GLU A 205 15.54 -11.00 -6.59
CA GLU A 205 16.97 -11.02 -6.92
C GLU A 205 17.40 -12.34 -7.58
N ASN A 206 16.78 -13.45 -7.17
CA ASN A 206 17.00 -14.78 -7.73
C ASN A 206 16.20 -15.05 -9.03
N TYR A 207 15.17 -14.26 -9.33
CA TYR A 207 14.34 -14.43 -10.52
C TYR A 207 15.17 -14.30 -11.81
N PRO A 208 15.06 -15.22 -12.79
CA PRO A 208 15.92 -15.23 -13.97
C PRO A 208 15.88 -13.91 -14.76
N LYS A 209 17.05 -13.31 -14.99
CA LYS A 209 17.17 -11.99 -15.65
C LYS A 209 16.68 -12.02 -17.09
N ASP A 210 16.91 -13.12 -17.79
CA ASP A 210 16.52 -13.32 -19.20
C ASP A 210 14.99 -13.25 -19.42
N TYR A 211 14.21 -13.37 -18.34
CA TYR A 211 12.75 -13.35 -18.35
C TYR A 211 12.16 -12.09 -17.72
N ARG A 212 12.96 -11.04 -17.44
CA ARG A 212 12.47 -9.77 -16.89
C ARG A 212 12.10 -8.79 -18.00
N CYS A 213 11.08 -9.12 -18.78
CA CYS A 213 10.78 -8.43 -20.04
C CYS A 213 10.49 -6.92 -19.90
N VAL A 214 10.03 -6.44 -18.74
CA VAL A 214 9.89 -5.00 -18.48
C VAL A 214 11.24 -4.31 -18.43
N GLU A 215 12.21 -4.86 -17.68
CA GLU A 215 13.57 -4.30 -17.60
C GLU A 215 14.23 -4.31 -18.98
N LEU A 216 14.09 -5.42 -19.71
CA LEU A 216 14.62 -5.54 -21.07
C LEU A 216 13.97 -4.55 -22.05
N ALA A 217 12.66 -4.31 -21.93
CA ALA A 217 11.93 -3.34 -22.75
C ALA A 217 12.30 -1.89 -22.40
N GLU A 218 12.46 -1.58 -21.12
CA GLU A 218 12.92 -0.27 -20.65
C GLU A 218 14.35 0.02 -21.14
N GLU A 219 15.28 -0.94 -21.02
CA GLU A 219 16.65 -0.81 -21.53
C GLU A 219 16.73 -0.61 -23.05
N GLU A 220 15.83 -1.23 -23.82
CA GLU A 220 15.74 -1.00 -25.26
C GLU A 220 15.17 0.39 -25.59
N LEU A 221 14.10 0.79 -24.90
CA LEU A 221 13.50 2.12 -25.08
C LEU A 221 14.46 3.23 -24.69
N GLU A 222 15.25 3.06 -23.63
CA GLU A 222 16.31 4.02 -23.26
C GLU A 222 17.28 4.23 -24.42
N LYS A 223 17.79 3.14 -25.03
CA LYS A 223 18.69 3.21 -26.19
C LYS A 223 18.04 3.80 -27.43
N GLU A 224 16.78 3.46 -27.69
CA GLU A 224 16.05 3.97 -28.85
C GLU A 224 15.63 5.43 -28.70
N ASN A 225 15.49 5.92 -27.47
CA ASN A 225 15.15 7.30 -27.15
C ASN A 225 16.38 8.19 -26.92
N GLU A 226 17.60 7.65 -26.93
CA GLU A 226 18.83 8.44 -26.88
C GLU A 226 18.86 9.47 -28.01
N GLY A 227 18.90 10.75 -27.64
CA GLY A 227 18.95 11.88 -28.58
C GLY A 227 17.61 12.35 -29.14
N LYS A 228 16.46 11.82 -28.67
CA LYS A 228 15.12 12.33 -29.00
C LYS A 228 14.64 13.38 -27.97
N ASP A 229 13.87 14.35 -28.43
CA ASP A 229 13.17 15.32 -27.57
C ASP A 229 12.09 14.61 -26.71
N GLU A 230 11.77 15.15 -25.52
CA GLU A 230 10.79 14.55 -24.58
C GLU A 230 9.43 14.22 -25.22
N GLU A 231 8.96 15.04 -26.17
CA GLU A 231 7.69 14.81 -26.90
C GLU A 231 7.76 13.65 -27.91
N SER A 232 8.97 13.24 -28.33
CA SER A 232 9.22 12.20 -29.32
C SER A 232 9.67 10.87 -28.71
N GLN A 233 9.77 10.79 -27.38
CA GLN A 233 10.15 9.57 -26.68
C GLN A 233 9.02 8.54 -26.71
N GLU A 234 9.36 7.30 -27.06
CA GLU A 234 8.42 6.19 -26.95
C GLU A 234 8.30 5.74 -25.50
N ALA A 235 7.06 5.68 -24.99
CA ALA A 235 6.77 5.21 -23.65
C ALA A 235 6.54 3.69 -23.63
N LEU A 236 6.89 3.06 -22.50
CA LEU A 236 6.63 1.64 -22.27
C LEU A 236 5.14 1.33 -22.44
N SER A 237 4.83 0.39 -23.34
CA SER A 237 3.46 -0.03 -23.65
C SER A 237 3.24 -1.50 -23.33
N PHE A 238 1.99 -1.88 -23.04
CA PHE A 238 1.64 -3.29 -22.78
C PHE A 238 2.01 -4.21 -23.95
N LYS A 239 1.81 -3.72 -25.18
CA LYS A 239 2.11 -4.48 -26.40
C LYS A 239 3.60 -4.80 -26.51
N LEU A 240 4.46 -3.84 -26.19
CA LEU A 240 5.91 -4.08 -26.17
C LEU A 240 6.31 -5.12 -25.12
N ILE A 241 5.71 -5.06 -23.92
CA ILE A 241 5.94 -6.06 -22.87
C ILE A 241 5.49 -7.45 -23.35
N GLU A 242 4.32 -7.54 -23.99
CA GLU A 242 3.78 -8.80 -24.52
C GLU A 242 4.67 -9.39 -25.63
N ASP A 243 5.11 -8.55 -26.58
CA ASP A 243 5.97 -8.97 -27.69
C ASP A 243 7.36 -9.43 -27.18
N LYS A 244 7.91 -8.76 -26.16
CA LYS A 244 9.14 -9.20 -25.50
C LYS A 244 8.98 -10.50 -24.76
N ALA A 245 7.87 -10.68 -24.04
CA ALA A 245 7.57 -11.94 -23.37
C ALA A 245 7.46 -13.10 -24.37
N LYS A 246 6.83 -12.89 -25.53
CA LYS A 246 6.79 -13.88 -26.62
C LYS A 246 8.18 -14.22 -27.14
N GLN A 247 9.02 -13.21 -27.41
CA GLN A 247 10.41 -13.43 -27.87
C GLN A 247 11.23 -14.21 -26.84
N CYS A 248 11.06 -13.95 -25.54
CA CYS A 248 11.73 -14.69 -24.47
C CYS A 248 11.29 -16.17 -24.43
N ILE A 249 10.02 -16.45 -24.76
CA ILE A 249 9.49 -17.82 -24.85
C ILE A 249 9.96 -18.51 -26.13
N GLU A 250 10.03 -17.80 -27.26
CA GLU A 250 10.41 -18.36 -28.56
C GLU A 250 11.93 -18.60 -28.71
N LYS A 251 12.78 -17.76 -28.09
CA LYS A 251 14.25 -17.82 -28.21
C LYS A 251 14.93 -18.91 -27.36
N GLY A 252 14.21 -19.70 -26.57
CA GLY A 252 14.77 -20.79 -25.76
C GLY A 252 13.71 -21.75 -25.25
N LYS A 253 14.13 -22.92 -24.73
CA LYS A 253 13.25 -23.87 -24.01
C LYS A 253 12.75 -23.21 -22.72
N PHE A 254 11.78 -22.29 -22.81
CA PHE A 254 11.18 -21.68 -21.64
C PHE A 254 10.60 -22.79 -20.77
N GLU A 255 11.15 -22.94 -19.58
CA GLU A 255 10.66 -23.85 -18.56
C GLU A 255 10.44 -23.04 -17.29
N VAL A 256 9.31 -23.29 -16.63
CA VAL A 256 9.01 -22.66 -15.34
C VAL A 256 10.05 -23.15 -14.34
N THR A 257 10.97 -22.27 -13.95
CA THR A 257 12.04 -22.61 -13.01
C THR A 257 11.54 -22.58 -11.57
N ASP A 258 12.20 -23.34 -10.68
CA ASP A 258 11.95 -23.31 -9.24
C ASP A 258 12.01 -21.88 -8.66
N LYS A 259 12.86 -21.03 -9.23
CA LYS A 259 13.01 -19.63 -8.81
C LYS A 259 11.77 -18.77 -9.13
N MET A 260 11.10 -19.04 -10.24
CA MET A 260 9.84 -18.36 -10.60
C MET A 260 8.70 -18.81 -9.69
N GLN A 261 8.64 -20.11 -9.39
CA GLN A 261 7.64 -20.66 -8.47
C GLN A 261 7.84 -20.10 -7.05
N ALA A 262 9.08 -20.07 -6.56
CA ALA A 262 9.42 -19.49 -5.27
C ALA A 262 8.99 -18.00 -5.18
N PHE A 263 9.20 -17.20 -6.22
CA PHE A 263 8.71 -15.83 -6.26
C PHE A 263 7.18 -15.76 -6.12
N ARG A 264 6.44 -16.54 -6.90
CA ARG A 264 4.97 -16.56 -6.88
C ARG A 264 4.44 -16.98 -5.50
N GLU A 265 5.03 -18.00 -4.90
CA GLU A 265 4.68 -18.49 -3.57
C GLU A 265 4.88 -17.41 -2.50
N VAL A 266 6.05 -16.78 -2.45
CA VAL A 266 6.32 -15.74 -1.47
C VAL A 266 5.43 -14.52 -1.72
N TYR A 267 5.24 -14.10 -2.96
CA TYR A 267 4.34 -12.98 -3.30
C TYR A 267 2.89 -13.25 -2.88
N SER A 268 2.41 -14.49 -3.03
CA SER A 268 1.06 -14.90 -2.63
C SER A 268 0.78 -14.80 -1.12
N LYS A 269 1.83 -14.70 -0.30
CA LYS A 269 1.71 -14.53 1.16
C LYS A 269 1.38 -13.10 1.57
N LEU A 270 1.49 -12.12 0.67
CA LEU A 270 1.08 -10.75 0.96
C LEU A 270 -0.43 -10.69 1.19
N VAL A 271 -0.81 -10.16 2.35
CA VAL A 271 -2.22 -9.94 2.70
C VAL A 271 -2.67 -8.61 2.10
N MET A 272 -2.82 -8.58 0.78
CA MET A 272 -3.29 -7.41 0.06
C MET A 272 -4.11 -7.78 -1.19
N VAL A 273 -4.99 -6.86 -1.58
CA VAL A 273 -5.71 -6.91 -2.84
C VAL A 273 -4.79 -6.41 -3.95
N ASN A 274 -4.47 -7.28 -4.90
CA ASN A 274 -3.66 -6.90 -6.05
C ASN A 274 -4.33 -5.79 -6.88
N PRO A 275 -3.59 -4.79 -7.38
CA PRO A 275 -4.14 -3.67 -8.12
C PRO A 275 -4.72 -4.13 -9.46
N ARG A 276 -6.05 -4.31 -9.52
CA ARG A 276 -6.79 -4.73 -10.72
C ARG A 276 -8.07 -3.90 -10.88
N LYS A 277 -8.30 -3.36 -12.07
CA LYS A 277 -9.37 -2.39 -12.40
C LYS A 277 -10.81 -2.86 -12.09
N LYS A 278 -11.04 -4.17 -11.93
CA LYS A 278 -12.37 -4.76 -11.72
C LYS A 278 -12.75 -5.02 -10.26
N GLN A 279 -11.90 -4.78 -9.27
CA GLN A 279 -12.17 -5.26 -7.91
C GLN A 279 -12.98 -4.34 -6.99
N VAL A 280 -13.29 -3.10 -7.40
CA VAL A 280 -14.10 -2.18 -6.58
C VAL A 280 -15.59 -2.57 -6.52
N SER A 281 -16.07 -3.57 -7.30
CA SER A 281 -17.49 -3.95 -7.32
C SER A 281 -17.84 -5.34 -6.76
N ARG A 282 -16.87 -6.21 -6.43
CA ARG A 282 -17.16 -7.54 -5.88
C ARG A 282 -16.02 -8.06 -5.00
N ASN A 283 -16.09 -7.78 -3.71
CA ASN A 283 -15.60 -8.67 -2.66
C ASN A 283 -16.57 -8.55 -1.47
N ARG A 284 -17.73 -9.20 -1.61
CA ARG A 284 -18.45 -9.67 -0.42
C ARG A 284 -17.57 -10.73 0.21
N VAL A 285 -17.23 -10.52 1.48
CA VAL A 285 -17.10 -11.54 2.53
C VAL A 285 -17.29 -12.95 1.98
N ARG A 286 -16.23 -13.77 1.94
CA ARG A 286 -16.43 -15.22 2.00
C ARG A 286 -16.92 -15.51 3.43
N PRO A 287 -18.18 -15.92 3.63
CA PRO A 287 -18.59 -16.49 4.90
C PRO A 287 -17.92 -17.87 4.99
N SER A 288 -17.34 -18.14 6.15
CA SER A 288 -17.23 -19.45 6.80
C SER A 288 -17.44 -20.71 5.93
N LEU A 289 -16.42 -21.56 5.91
CA LEU A 289 -16.63 -23.01 5.94
C LEU A 289 -17.32 -23.36 7.28
N LEU A 290 -18.65 -23.39 7.24
CA LEU A 290 -19.56 -24.35 7.88
C LEU A 290 -20.80 -24.42 6.99
#